data_AF-A0A5C8SZV6-F1
#
_entry.id   AF-A0A5C8SZV6-F1
#
_cell.length_a   1.000
_cell.length_b   1.000
_cell.length_c   1.000
_cell.angle_alpha   90.00
_cell.angle_beta   90.00
_cell.angle_gamma   90.00
#
_symmetry.space_group_name_H-M   'P 1'
#
loop_
_entity.id
_entity.type
_entity.pdbx_description
1 polymer ?
#
loop_
_entity_poly.entity_id
_entity_poly.type
_entity_poly.pdbx_seq_one_letter_code
_entity_poly.pdbx_strand_id
1 'polypeptide(L)'
;MDDAPRFGFCCKFVLTPPPDGFKTLKAAREATLRMNLTNATMASLTALAPAARRAKIEGLVRHNLGALERQIAWVAGRPPIERLLRMASNVLPGYTHPVARDIYAEPEMRRLVEAGLARCGEAARA
;
A
#
# COMPACT_ATOMS: atom_id res chain seq x y z
N MET A 1 25.00 2.27 18.28
CA MET A 1 23.77 1.70 17.69
C MET A 1 23.09 0.94 18.80
N ASP A 2 21.82 1.24 19.08
CA ASP A 2 21.05 0.40 20.00
C ASP A 2 20.90 -0.98 19.35
N ASP A 3 21.70 -1.93 19.82
CA ASP A 3 21.70 -3.34 19.39
C ASP A 3 20.52 -4.12 19.99
N ALA A 4 19.52 -3.39 20.48
CA ALA A 4 18.31 -3.96 21.03
C ALA A 4 17.44 -4.53 19.89
N PRO A 5 16.92 -5.76 20.04
CA PRO A 5 16.03 -6.34 19.04
C PRO A 5 14.81 -5.46 18.85
N ARG A 6 14.40 -5.26 17.59
CA ARG A 6 13.20 -4.52 17.22
C ARG A 6 12.13 -5.46 16.69
N PHE A 7 10.88 -5.10 16.91
CA PHE A 7 9.68 -5.81 16.50
C PHE A 7 8.90 -5.00 15.48
N GLY A 8 8.02 -5.67 14.76
CA GLY A 8 7.20 -5.07 13.72
C GLY A 8 6.18 -6.04 13.16
N PHE A 9 5.44 -5.57 12.15
CA PHE A 9 4.49 -6.42 11.42
C PHE A 9 4.81 -6.48 9.93
N CYS A 10 4.17 -7.44 9.25
CA CYS A 10 4.41 -7.72 7.85
C CYS A 10 3.14 -7.54 7.02
N CYS A 11 3.20 -6.67 6.02
CA CYS A 11 2.24 -6.52 4.91
C CYS A 11 0.83 -6.04 5.29
N LYS A 12 0.13 -6.78 6.16
CA LYS A 12 -1.28 -6.59 6.47
C LYS A 12 -1.46 -6.03 7.87
N PHE A 13 -2.15 -4.89 7.94
CA PHE A 13 -2.61 -4.29 9.18
C PHE A 13 -3.88 -4.98 9.66
N VAL A 14 -3.87 -5.48 10.90
CA VAL A 14 -5.04 -6.02 11.59
C VAL A 14 -5.64 -4.90 12.44
N LEU A 15 -6.84 -4.45 12.08
CA LEU A 15 -7.53 -3.41 12.84
C LEU A 15 -8.00 -3.97 14.18
N THR A 16 -7.70 -3.23 15.24
CA THR A 16 -8.49 -3.30 16.47
C THR A 16 -9.85 -2.67 16.18
N PRO A 17 -10.98 -3.38 16.35
CA PRO A 17 -12.29 -2.79 16.19
C PRO A 17 -12.51 -1.69 17.25
N PRO A 18 -13.35 -0.68 16.96
CA PRO A 18 -13.78 0.26 17.98
C PRO A 18 -14.55 -0.47 19.10
N PRO A 19 -14.68 0.12 20.31
CA PRO A 19 -15.31 -0.54 21.48
C PRO A 19 -16.71 -1.09 21.19
N ASP A 20 -17.53 -0.33 20.45
CA ASP A 20 -18.90 -0.72 20.08
C ASP A 20 -18.96 -1.59 18.81
N GLY A 21 -17.80 -1.97 18.26
CA GLY A 21 -17.69 -2.65 16.99
C GLY A 21 -18.05 -1.77 15.78
N PHE A 22 -17.85 -2.32 14.58
CA PHE A 22 -18.28 -1.64 13.35
C PHE A 22 -19.80 -1.79 13.18
N LYS A 23 -20.49 -0.69 12.89
CA LYS A 23 -21.95 -0.67 12.66
C LYS A 23 -22.42 -1.59 11.53
N THR A 24 -21.56 -1.85 10.54
CA THR A 24 -21.85 -2.77 9.43
C THR A 24 -20.59 -3.50 8.97
N LEU A 25 -20.77 -4.65 8.31
CA LEU A 25 -19.68 -5.35 7.63
C LEU A 25 -19.01 -4.50 6.54
N LYS A 26 -19.78 -3.61 5.90
CA LYS A 26 -19.25 -2.67 4.89
C LYS A 26 -18.26 -1.69 5.54
N ALA A 27 -18.64 -1.08 6.66
CA ALA A 27 -17.78 -0.17 7.39
C ALA A 27 -16.48 -0.84 7.87
N ALA A 28 -16.58 -2.09 8.36
CA ALA A 28 -15.40 -2.87 8.76
C ALA A 28 -14.45 -3.14 7.57
N ARG A 29 -15.01 -3.50 6.41
CA ARG A 29 -14.25 -3.74 5.18
C ARG A 29 -13.59 -2.47 4.67
N GLU A 30 -14.30 -1.35 4.66
CA GLU A 30 -13.77 -0.04 4.22
C GLU A 30 -12.65 0.45 5.14
N ALA A 31 -12.80 0.31 6.46
CA ALA A 31 -11.74 0.62 7.40
C ALA A 31 -10.51 -0.27 7.16
N THR A 32 -10.71 -1.57 6.95
CA THR A 32 -9.62 -2.52 6.68
C THR A 32 -8.91 -2.17 5.37
N LEU A 33 -9.67 -1.89 4.31
CA LEU A 33 -9.15 -1.52 3.01
C LEU A 33 -8.40 -0.19 3.06
N ARG A 34 -8.84 0.77 3.88
CA ARG A 34 -8.11 2.02 4.09
C ARG A 34 -6.70 1.77 4.63
N MET A 35 -6.51 0.82 5.54
CA MET A 35 -5.20 0.53 6.12
C MET A 35 -4.34 -0.46 5.32
N ASN A 36 -4.88 -1.06 4.27
CA ASN A 36 -4.24 -2.17 3.57
C ASN A 36 -4.14 -1.96 2.07
N LEU A 37 -3.06 -2.48 1.51
CA LEU A 37 -2.89 -2.55 0.06
C LEU A 37 -3.92 -3.50 -0.54
N THR A 38 -4.29 -3.22 -1.79
CA THR A 38 -5.22 -4.03 -2.57
C THR A 38 -4.56 -4.50 -3.87
N ASN A 39 -5.22 -5.42 -4.57
CA ASN A 39 -4.68 -6.05 -5.76
C ASN A 39 -5.77 -6.27 -6.82
N ALA A 40 -5.32 -6.71 -7.99
CA ALA A 40 -6.15 -7.24 -9.05
C ALA A 40 -5.44 -8.47 -9.63
N THR A 41 -6.21 -9.42 -10.15
CA THR A 41 -5.62 -10.57 -10.84
C THR A 41 -5.11 -10.14 -12.21
N MET A 42 -4.02 -10.74 -12.69
CA MET A 42 -3.49 -10.41 -14.02
C MET A 42 -4.53 -10.70 -15.11
N ALA A 43 -5.33 -11.77 -14.96
CA ALA A 43 -6.45 -12.07 -15.85
C ALA A 43 -7.47 -10.92 -15.92
N SER A 44 -7.86 -10.35 -14.77
CA SER A 44 -8.80 -9.22 -14.74
C SER A 44 -8.23 -7.97 -15.43
N LEU A 45 -6.92 -7.73 -15.31
CA LEU A 45 -6.26 -6.61 -15.97
C LEU A 45 -6.15 -6.84 -17.49
N THR A 46 -5.81 -8.05 -17.91
CA THR A 46 -5.70 -8.44 -19.33
C THR A 46 -7.05 -8.31 -20.05
N ALA A 47 -8.16 -8.61 -19.39
CA ALA A 47 -9.50 -8.51 -19.98
C ALA A 47 -9.96 -7.05 -20.23
N LEU A 48 -9.32 -6.07 -19.58
CA LEU A 48 -9.67 -4.65 -19.77
C LEU A 48 -9.07 -4.08 -21.06
N ALA A 49 -9.82 -3.18 -21.68
CA ALA A 49 -9.32 -2.29 -22.72
C ALA A 49 -8.11 -1.47 -22.22
N PRO A 50 -7.15 -1.10 -23.09
CA PRO A 50 -5.89 -0.46 -22.66
C PRO A 50 -6.05 0.75 -21.72
N ALA A 51 -6.94 1.68 -22.07
CA ALA A 51 -7.20 2.87 -21.24
C ALA A 51 -7.80 2.50 -19.86
N ALA A 52 -8.74 1.56 -19.83
CA ALA A 52 -9.35 1.08 -18.59
C ALA A 52 -8.34 0.33 -17.71
N ARG A 53 -7.43 -0.45 -18.31
CA ARG A 53 -6.34 -1.13 -17.62
C ARG A 53 -5.38 -0.12 -16.98
N ARG A 54 -4.93 0.89 -17.73
CA ARG A 54 -4.08 1.95 -17.18
C ARG A 54 -4.76 2.64 -16.02
N ALA A 55 -6.01 3.09 -16.19
CA ALA A 55 -6.75 3.78 -15.14
C ALA A 55 -6.91 2.91 -13.89
N LYS A 56 -7.16 1.60 -14.08
CA LYS A 56 -7.24 0.63 -12.98
C LYS A 56 -5.92 0.50 -12.23
N ILE A 57 -4.80 0.33 -12.94
CA ILE A 57 -3.47 0.22 -12.33
C ILE A 57 -3.10 1.50 -11.59
N GLU A 58 -3.32 2.67 -12.20
CA GLU A 58 -3.07 3.95 -11.55
C GLU A 58 -3.87 4.10 -10.25
N GLY A 59 -5.16 3.77 -10.27
CA GLY A 59 -6.01 3.79 -9.07
C GLY A 59 -5.51 2.85 -7.97
N LEU A 60 -5.06 1.64 -8.33
CA LEU A 60 -4.46 0.70 -7.38
C LEU A 60 -3.16 1.24 -6.78
N VAL A 61 -2.28 1.80 -7.60
CA VAL A 61 -1.00 2.37 -7.15
C VAL A 61 -1.24 3.54 -6.20
N ARG A 62 -2.15 4.48 -6.53
CA ARG A 62 -2.52 5.60 -5.65
C ARG A 62 -3.06 5.11 -4.31
N HIS A 63 -3.98 4.15 -4.33
CA HIS A 63 -4.52 3.54 -3.11
C HIS A 63 -3.41 2.88 -2.27
N ASN A 64 -2.56 2.07 -2.90
CA ASN A 64 -1.54 1.29 -2.23
C ASN A 64 -0.45 2.15 -1.61
N LEU A 65 0.01 3.20 -2.31
CA LEU A 65 0.96 4.17 -1.76
C LEU A 65 0.35 4.93 -0.57
N GLY A 66 -0.92 5.34 -0.67
CA GLY A 66 -1.61 5.97 0.45
C GLY A 66 -1.80 5.03 1.65
N ALA A 67 -2.08 3.74 1.40
CA ALA A 67 -2.20 2.74 2.46
C ALA A 67 -0.85 2.47 3.13
N LEU A 68 0.22 2.37 2.35
CA LEU A 68 1.59 2.26 2.87
C LEU A 68 1.97 3.46 3.73
N GLU A 69 1.68 4.69 3.28
CA GLU A 69 1.92 5.92 4.03
C GLU A 69 1.18 5.90 5.39
N ARG A 70 -0.08 5.44 5.42
CA ARG A 70 -0.84 5.26 6.67
C ARG A 70 -0.27 4.17 7.57
N GLN A 71 0.23 3.07 7.01
CA GLN A 71 0.92 2.03 7.79
C GLN A 71 2.20 2.57 8.41
N ILE A 72 3.02 3.31 7.64
CA ILE A 72 4.25 3.95 8.12
C ILE A 72 3.93 4.97 9.23
N ALA A 73 2.94 5.84 9.02
CA ALA A 73 2.53 6.81 10.04
C ALA A 73 2.06 6.14 11.33
N TRP A 74 1.34 5.02 11.24
CA TRP A 74 0.95 4.25 12.41
C TRP A 74 2.17 3.67 13.13
N VAL A 75 3.12 3.10 12.39
CA VAL A 75 4.36 2.52 12.95
C VAL A 75 5.23 3.61 13.59
N ALA A 76 5.33 4.79 12.99
CA ALA A 76 6.08 5.93 13.53
C ALA A 76 5.55 6.39 14.90
N GLY A 77 4.23 6.24 15.14
CA GLY A 77 3.61 6.51 16.44
C GLY A 77 3.86 5.46 17.52
N ARG A 78 4.52 4.34 17.21
CA ARG A 78 4.83 3.27 18.18
C ARG A 78 6.12 3.56 18.96
N PRO A 79 6.35 2.89 20.10
CA PRO A 79 7.65 2.90 20.77
C PRO A 79 8.79 2.51 19.81
N PRO A 80 10.01 3.07 19.92
CA PRO A 80 11.11 2.82 18.98
C PRO A 80 11.40 1.34 18.72
N ILE A 81 11.25 0.49 19.75
CA ILE A 81 11.42 -0.96 19.67
C ILE A 81 10.41 -1.63 18.72
N GLU A 82 9.27 -1.03 18.43
CA GLU A 82 8.20 -1.59 17.58
C GLU A 82 8.15 -0.99 16.17
N ARG A 83 9.16 -0.19 15.80
CA ARG A 83 9.15 0.58 14.54
C ARG A 83 9.65 -0.20 13.32
N LEU A 84 9.36 -1.50 13.20
CA LEU A 84 9.65 -2.27 11.97
C LEU A 84 8.37 -2.52 11.16
N LEU A 85 8.50 -2.40 9.84
CA LEU A 85 7.43 -2.69 8.88
C LEU A 85 8.02 -3.39 7.66
N ARG A 86 7.56 -4.63 7.38
CA ARG A 86 7.81 -5.24 6.07
C ARG A 86 6.71 -4.83 5.11
N MET A 87 7.08 -4.08 4.07
CA MET A 87 6.19 -3.69 2.99
C MET A 87 5.66 -4.92 2.23
N ALA A 88 4.40 -4.88 1.81
CA ALA A 88 3.88 -5.90 0.91
C ALA A 88 4.47 -5.71 -0.50
N SER A 89 4.72 -6.80 -1.23
CA SER A 89 5.28 -6.71 -2.59
C SER A 89 4.31 -6.11 -3.60
N ASN A 90 3.01 -6.13 -3.33
CA ASN A 90 1.97 -5.60 -4.21
C ASN A 90 1.76 -4.08 -4.11
N VAL A 91 2.70 -3.32 -3.50
CA VAL A 91 2.68 -1.84 -3.54
C VAL A 91 2.48 -1.35 -4.97
N LEU A 92 3.17 -1.98 -5.92
CA LEU A 92 3.06 -1.75 -7.36
C LEU A 92 2.51 -3.02 -8.03
N PRO A 93 1.19 -3.15 -8.23
CA PRO A 93 0.59 -4.35 -8.80
C PRO A 93 1.15 -4.66 -10.19
N GLY A 94 1.64 -5.88 -10.36
CA GLY A 94 2.13 -6.37 -11.65
C GLY A 94 3.40 -5.67 -12.16
N TYR A 95 4.16 -4.98 -11.30
CA TYR A 95 5.33 -4.18 -11.71
C TYR A 95 6.30 -4.90 -12.67
N THR A 96 6.58 -6.18 -12.42
CA THR A 96 7.47 -7.00 -13.26
C THR A 96 6.75 -7.75 -14.38
N HIS A 97 5.42 -7.70 -14.42
CA HIS A 97 4.59 -8.48 -15.33
C HIS A 97 4.36 -7.74 -16.65
N PRO A 98 4.40 -8.43 -17.82
CA PRO A 98 4.22 -7.79 -19.13
C PRO A 98 2.93 -6.94 -19.27
N VAL A 99 1.84 -7.36 -18.63
CA VAL A 99 0.53 -6.66 -18.67
C VAL A 99 0.57 -5.21 -18.20
N ALA A 100 1.55 -4.86 -17.33
CA ALA A 100 1.66 -3.55 -16.70
C ALA A 100 3.00 -2.86 -16.98
N ARG A 101 3.97 -3.57 -17.57
CA ARG A 101 5.33 -3.08 -17.81
C ARG A 101 5.35 -1.75 -18.54
N ASP A 102 4.60 -1.64 -19.63
CA ASP A 102 4.58 -0.43 -20.46
C ASP A 102 3.95 0.74 -19.70
N ILE A 103 2.93 0.47 -18.88
CA ILE A 103 2.28 1.48 -18.03
C ILE A 103 3.28 2.02 -17.00
N TYR A 104 4.10 1.18 -16.38
CA TYR A 104 5.14 1.65 -15.46
C TYR A 104 6.33 2.33 -16.15
N ALA A 105 6.50 2.16 -17.46
CA ALA A 105 7.49 2.90 -18.24
C ALA A 105 7.04 4.34 -18.56
N GLU A 106 5.73 4.62 -18.49
CA GLU A 106 5.16 5.95 -18.75
C GLU A 106 5.72 7.00 -17.76
N PRO A 107 6.14 8.19 -18.23
CA PRO A 107 6.69 9.23 -17.35
C PRO A 107 5.74 9.65 -16.23
N GLU A 108 4.43 9.67 -16.49
CA GLU A 108 3.40 10.02 -15.51
C GLU A 108 3.30 9.00 -14.38
N MET A 109 3.29 7.71 -14.73
CA MET A 109 3.26 6.63 -13.75
C MET A 109 4.54 6.63 -12.90
N ARG A 110 5.70 6.85 -13.52
CA ARG A 110 6.98 6.98 -12.80
C ARG A 110 6.96 8.11 -11.80
N ARG A 111 6.55 9.32 -12.21
CA ARG A 111 6.43 10.48 -11.30
C ARG A 111 5.49 10.21 -10.13
N LEU A 112 4.38 9.53 -10.39
CA LEU A 112 3.41 9.16 -9.35
C LEU A 112 4.03 8.20 -8.32
N VAL A 113 4.74 7.18 -8.78
CA VAL A 113 5.42 6.20 -7.93
C VAL A 113 6.55 6.85 -7.15
N GLU A 114 7.42 7.60 -7.82
CA GLU A 114 8.56 8.31 -7.21
C GLU A 114 8.08 9.27 -6.11
N ALA A 115 7.08 10.12 -6.40
CA ALA A 115 6.53 11.04 -5.42
C ALA A 115 5.89 10.33 -4.22
N GLY A 116 5.18 9.23 -4.44
CA GLY A 116 4.57 8.47 -3.35
C GLY A 116 5.58 7.75 -2.47
N LEU A 117 6.58 7.10 -3.07
CA LEU A 117 7.65 6.43 -2.33
C LEU A 117 8.56 7.42 -1.60
N ALA A 118 8.79 8.61 -2.16
CA ALA A 118 9.54 9.68 -1.50
C ALA A 118 8.88 10.08 -0.18
N ARG A 119 7.56 10.38 -0.19
CA ARG A 119 6.80 10.69 1.04
C ARG A 119 6.83 9.55 2.05
N CYS A 120 6.66 8.31 1.59
CA CYS A 120 6.76 7.13 2.45
C CYS A 120 8.15 7.02 3.10
N GLY A 121 9.22 7.25 2.32
CA GLY A 121 10.60 7.21 2.81
C GLY A 121 10.91 8.32 3.79
N GLU A 122 10.40 9.53 3.57
CA GLU A 122 10.51 10.65 4.51
C GLU A 122 9.81 10.34 5.83
N ALA A 123 8.56 9.88 5.78
CA ALA A 123 7.79 9.48 6.96
C ALA A 123 8.44 8.32 7.73
N ALA A 124 9.16 7.42 7.06
CA ALA A 124 9.84 6.29 7.70
C ALA A 124 11.16 6.69 8.40
N ARG A 125 11.75 7.83 8.06
CA ARG A 125 13.01 8.34 8.65
C ARG A 125 12.80 9.36 9.77
N ALA A 126 11.63 10.02 9.81
CA ALA A 126 11.24 10.93 10.88
C ALA A 126 11.07 10.19 12.22
#